data_AF-A0A959SQU7-F1
#
_entry.id   AF-A0A959SQU7-F1
#
_cell.length_a   1.000
_cell.length_b   1.000
_cell.length_c   1.000
_cell.angle_alpha   90.00
_cell.angle_beta   90.00
_cell.angle_gamma   90.00
#
_symmetry.space_group_name_H-M   'P 1'
#
loop_
_entity.id
_entity.type
_entity.pdbx_description
1 polymer ?
#
loop_
_entity_poly.entity_id
_entity_poly.type
_entity_poly.pdbx_seq_one_letter_code
_entity_poly.pdbx_strand_id
1 'polypeptide(L)'
;PKYYAKALNSAATTILIDKADVEIPTGKAIIVSSDPFSDYNALMRRFMKPIGWEGAKPVIGEGSVVHPGVVIGPGVTIGRQCQIMPGVVLYANTVIGDRVIIHANAVIGGDGFYYKKRNGQYEKMVTAGNVVIEDDVEIGAGTTIDRGVSADTRIGAGTKIDNQVQIGHDTIVGRNCLFAAQVGIAGACVVGDGVTLWGQVGVP
;
A
#
# COMPACT_ATOMS: atom_id res chain seq x y z
N PRO A 1 23.02 7.83 6.92
CA PRO A 1 21.78 7.20 7.44
C PRO A 1 21.19 6.27 6.37
N LYS A 2 20.50 5.18 6.78
CA LYS A 2 20.14 4.03 5.92
C LYS A 2 19.42 4.39 4.60
N TYR A 3 18.62 5.46 4.58
CA TYR A 3 17.72 5.78 3.45
C TYR A 3 18.07 7.05 2.66
N TYR A 4 19.16 7.75 2.99
CA TYR A 4 19.47 9.06 2.39
C TYR A 4 19.70 9.00 0.88
N ALA A 5 20.54 8.08 0.42
CA ALA A 5 20.78 7.90 -1.01
C ALA A 5 19.50 7.52 -1.77
N LYS A 6 18.64 6.68 -1.16
CA LYS A 6 17.35 6.30 -1.73
C LYS A 6 16.41 7.51 -1.83
N ALA A 7 16.34 8.35 -0.80
CA ALA A 7 15.51 9.54 -0.78
C ALA A 7 15.98 10.58 -1.82
N LEU A 8 17.27 10.90 -1.85
CA LEU A 8 17.87 11.87 -2.78
C LEU A 8 17.72 11.44 -4.24
N ASN A 9 17.77 10.13 -4.54
CA ASN A 9 17.61 9.60 -5.89
C ASN A 9 16.16 9.16 -6.20
N SER A 10 15.21 9.44 -5.32
CA SER A 10 13.80 9.09 -5.56
C SER A 10 13.16 9.96 -6.64
N ALA A 11 11.97 9.59 -7.08
CA ALA A 11 11.17 10.41 -8.01
C ALA A 11 10.63 11.71 -7.38
N ALA A 12 10.71 11.89 -6.05
CA ALA A 12 10.17 13.07 -5.37
C ALA A 12 10.92 14.35 -5.79
N THR A 13 10.18 15.42 -6.07
CA THR A 13 10.74 16.75 -6.41
C THR A 13 11.15 17.55 -5.17
N THR A 14 10.58 17.24 -4.01
CA THR A 14 10.88 17.88 -2.74
C THR A 14 11.14 16.82 -1.67
N ILE A 15 12.21 16.97 -0.89
CA ILE A 15 12.64 15.99 0.11
C ILE A 15 12.79 16.66 1.48
N LEU A 16 12.18 16.05 2.50
CA LEU A 16 12.29 16.45 3.91
C LEU A 16 13.36 15.58 4.61
N ILE A 17 14.44 16.20 5.10
CA ILE A 17 15.55 15.52 5.79
C ILE A 17 16.09 16.32 6.98
N ASP A 18 16.89 15.66 7.82
CA ASP A 18 17.54 16.22 9.00
C ASP A 18 18.99 16.68 8.79
N LYS A 19 19.46 16.75 7.55
CA LYS A 19 20.81 17.24 7.23
C LYS A 19 20.78 18.29 6.12
N ALA A 20 21.46 19.40 6.37
CA ALA A 20 21.65 20.46 5.38
C ALA A 20 22.83 20.20 4.43
N ASP A 21 23.84 19.45 4.90
CA ASP A 21 25.05 19.15 4.13
C ASP A 21 24.86 17.88 3.30
N VAL A 22 24.11 18.01 2.20
CA VAL A 22 23.91 16.96 1.20
C VAL A 22 24.07 17.54 -0.19
N GLU A 23 24.65 16.77 -1.10
CA GLU A 23 24.61 17.11 -2.52
C GLU A 23 23.16 17.00 -3.01
N ILE A 24 22.63 18.10 -3.55
CA ILE A 24 21.24 18.19 -4.00
C ILE A 24 21.20 17.82 -5.48
N PRO A 25 20.54 16.72 -5.87
CA PRO A 25 20.41 16.35 -7.27
C PRO A 25 19.63 17.42 -8.05
N THR A 26 19.98 17.58 -9.33
CA THR A 26 19.34 18.58 -10.20
C THR A 26 17.81 18.40 -10.21
N GLY A 27 17.08 19.51 -10.05
CA GLY A 27 15.61 19.52 -10.05
C GLY A 27 14.96 19.12 -8.72
N LYS A 28 15.73 18.95 -7.64
CA LYS A 28 15.20 18.67 -6.31
C LYS A 28 15.29 19.86 -5.36
N ALA A 29 14.26 20.03 -4.54
CA ALA A 29 14.24 20.95 -3.40
C ALA A 29 14.41 20.18 -2.09
N ILE A 30 15.14 20.76 -1.13
CA ILE A 30 15.33 20.18 0.21
C ILE A 30 14.65 21.05 1.26
N ILE A 31 13.84 20.43 2.10
CA ILE A 31 13.34 21.00 3.35
C ILE A 31 14.18 20.38 4.47
N VAL A 32 14.98 21.21 5.14
CA VAL A 32 15.78 20.76 6.29
C VAL A 32 14.97 20.95 7.56
N SER A 33 14.79 19.88 8.32
CA SER A 33 14.07 19.88 9.60
C SER A 33 14.88 19.15 10.66
N SER A 34 14.92 19.69 11.88
CA SER A 34 15.49 18.97 13.03
C SER A 34 14.68 17.72 13.43
N ASP A 35 13.44 17.60 12.96
CA ASP A 35 12.58 16.46 13.22
C ASP A 35 11.67 16.09 12.03
N PRO A 36 12.23 15.50 10.97
CA PRO A 36 11.49 15.15 9.75
C PRO A 36 10.27 14.26 9.98
N PHE A 37 10.30 13.42 11.03
CA PHE A 37 9.19 12.52 11.34
C PHE A 37 7.95 13.29 11.82
N SER A 38 8.13 14.22 12.75
CA SER A 38 7.03 15.03 13.27
C SER A 38 6.49 15.97 12.21
N ASP A 39 7.37 16.56 11.42
CA ASP A 39 6.99 17.46 10.32
C ASP A 39 6.27 16.72 9.21
N TYR A 40 6.71 15.51 8.83
CA TYR A 40 5.96 14.65 7.91
C TYR A 40 4.54 14.41 8.43
N ASN A 41 4.41 14.00 9.70
CA ASN A 41 3.10 13.76 10.30
C ASN A 41 2.22 15.03 10.33
N ALA A 42 2.80 16.20 10.58
CA ALA A 42 2.09 17.47 10.54
C ALA A 42 1.62 17.82 9.12
N LEU A 43 2.50 17.65 8.11
CA LEU A 43 2.16 17.85 6.70
C LEU A 43 1.03 16.91 6.27
N MET A 44 1.14 15.62 6.60
CA MET A 44 0.11 14.65 6.26
C MET A 44 -1.22 15.00 6.90
N ARG A 45 -1.28 15.33 8.19
CA ARG A 45 -2.56 15.75 8.82
C ARG A 45 -3.12 17.06 8.25
N ARG A 46 -2.25 17.95 7.77
CA ARG A 46 -2.66 19.25 7.21
C ARG A 46 -3.24 19.13 5.81
N PHE A 47 -2.64 18.30 4.97
CA PHE A 47 -2.95 18.19 3.54
C PHE A 47 -3.76 16.94 3.19
N MET A 48 -3.57 15.85 3.92
CA MET A 48 -4.37 14.65 3.81
C MET A 48 -5.50 14.71 4.84
N LYS A 49 -6.75 14.79 4.37
CA LYS A 49 -7.90 14.72 5.27
C LYS A 49 -7.97 13.30 5.85
N PRO A 50 -8.16 13.13 7.17
CA PRO A 50 -8.50 11.84 7.74
C PRO A 50 -9.71 11.28 7.00
N ILE A 51 -9.55 10.11 6.37
CA ILE A 51 -10.63 9.50 5.61
C ILE A 51 -11.39 8.59 6.56
N GLY A 52 -12.58 9.03 6.96
CA GLY A 52 -13.56 8.18 7.62
C GLY A 52 -14.18 7.18 6.63
N TRP A 53 -15.26 6.53 7.04
CA TRP A 53 -16.05 5.67 6.15
C TRP A 53 -17.11 6.42 5.35
N GLU A 54 -17.19 7.74 5.54
CA GLU A 54 -18.05 8.65 4.81
C GLU A 54 -17.25 9.36 3.72
N GLY A 55 -17.80 9.49 2.52
CA GLY A 55 -17.14 10.20 1.44
C GLY A 55 -17.67 9.84 0.06
N ALA A 56 -16.82 9.98 -0.96
CA ALA A 56 -17.16 9.67 -2.34
C ALA A 56 -17.62 8.21 -2.47
N LYS A 57 -18.74 7.99 -3.17
CA LYS A 57 -19.23 6.64 -3.44
C LYS A 57 -18.20 5.86 -4.27
N PRO A 58 -18.10 4.54 -4.07
CA PRO A 58 -17.21 3.73 -4.90
C PRO A 58 -17.69 3.73 -6.35
N VAL A 59 -16.73 3.58 -7.26
CA VAL A 59 -17.00 3.33 -8.69
C VAL A 59 -16.82 1.85 -8.93
N ILE A 60 -17.82 1.20 -9.53
CA ILE A 60 -17.80 -0.22 -9.84
C ILE A 60 -18.01 -0.37 -11.34
N GLY A 61 -17.05 -0.99 -12.03
CA GLY A 61 -17.09 -1.22 -13.46
C GLY A 61 -18.12 -2.26 -13.87
N GLU A 62 -18.49 -2.21 -15.15
CA GLU A 62 -19.48 -3.11 -15.75
C GLU A 62 -19.09 -4.59 -15.60
N GLY A 63 -20.09 -5.43 -15.32
CA GLY A 63 -19.91 -6.87 -15.15
C GLY A 63 -19.23 -7.29 -13.86
N SER A 64 -18.81 -6.36 -13.00
CA SER A 64 -18.25 -6.68 -11.69
C SER A 64 -19.35 -7.13 -10.72
N VAL A 65 -19.09 -8.21 -10.01
CA VAL A 65 -19.97 -8.78 -8.99
C VAL A 65 -19.34 -8.55 -7.63
N VAL A 66 -20.01 -7.73 -6.81
CA VAL A 66 -19.61 -7.43 -5.45
C VAL A 66 -20.63 -8.01 -4.49
N HIS A 67 -20.19 -8.90 -3.62
CA HIS A 67 -21.08 -9.52 -2.64
C HIS A 67 -21.67 -8.45 -1.69
N PRO A 68 -22.96 -8.54 -1.28
CA PRO A 68 -23.58 -7.54 -0.40
C PRO A 68 -22.90 -7.35 0.98
N GLY A 69 -22.14 -8.35 1.42
CA GLY A 69 -21.37 -8.31 2.67
C GLY A 69 -19.97 -7.69 2.56
N VAL A 70 -19.63 -7.04 1.44
CA VAL A 70 -18.35 -6.33 1.26
C VAL A 70 -18.46 -4.93 1.87
N VAL A 71 -17.42 -4.53 2.60
CA VAL A 71 -17.30 -3.16 3.14
C VAL A 71 -16.38 -2.36 2.21
N ILE A 72 -16.90 -1.27 1.63
CA ILE A 72 -16.17 -0.45 0.66
C ILE A 72 -16.01 0.97 1.19
N GLY A 73 -14.76 1.39 1.36
CA GLY A 73 -14.38 2.73 1.79
C GLY A 73 -14.62 3.78 0.70
N PRO A 74 -14.61 5.06 1.07
CA PRO A 74 -14.87 6.13 0.12
C PRO A 74 -13.76 6.25 -0.93
N GLY A 75 -14.14 6.60 -2.15
CA GLY A 75 -13.22 6.81 -3.27
C GLY A 75 -12.60 5.54 -3.84
N VAL A 76 -13.00 4.35 -3.38
CA VAL A 76 -12.57 3.08 -3.98
C VAL A 76 -13.04 2.98 -5.42
N THR A 77 -12.18 2.49 -6.30
CA THR A 77 -12.51 2.19 -7.70
C THR A 77 -12.27 0.72 -7.98
N ILE A 78 -13.29 0.02 -8.48
CA ILE A 78 -13.24 -1.36 -8.94
C ILE A 78 -13.46 -1.35 -10.45
N GLY A 79 -12.56 -1.98 -11.21
CA GLY A 79 -12.66 -2.13 -12.65
C GLY A 79 -13.82 -3.04 -13.09
N ARG A 80 -13.74 -3.53 -14.33
CA ARG A 80 -14.74 -4.37 -14.98
C ARG A 80 -14.53 -5.84 -14.67
N GLN A 81 -15.62 -6.62 -14.68
CA GLN A 81 -15.59 -8.08 -14.57
C GLN A 81 -14.86 -8.63 -13.33
N CYS A 82 -14.83 -7.86 -12.24
CA CYS A 82 -14.23 -8.28 -10.97
C CYS A 82 -15.19 -9.15 -10.15
N GLN A 83 -14.66 -9.99 -9.27
CA GLN A 83 -15.42 -10.79 -8.31
C GLN A 83 -14.92 -10.52 -6.90
N ILE A 84 -15.76 -9.89 -6.07
CA ILE A 84 -15.41 -9.52 -4.70
C ILE A 84 -16.29 -10.31 -3.74
N MET A 85 -15.68 -11.24 -3.02
CA MET A 85 -16.33 -12.24 -2.19
C MET A 85 -16.78 -11.70 -0.82
N PRO A 86 -17.63 -12.41 -0.06
CA PRO A 86 -18.17 -11.93 1.22
C PRO A 86 -17.10 -11.54 2.25
N GLY A 87 -17.37 -10.51 3.04
CA GLY A 87 -16.51 -10.09 4.16
C GLY A 87 -15.22 -9.37 3.75
N VAL A 88 -14.97 -9.17 2.46
CA VAL A 88 -13.85 -8.33 2.00
C VAL A 88 -14.02 -6.90 2.49
N VAL A 89 -12.92 -6.30 2.94
CA VAL A 89 -12.85 -4.90 3.36
C VAL A 89 -11.88 -4.15 2.45
N LEU A 90 -12.40 -3.15 1.72
CA LEU A 90 -11.61 -2.25 0.88
C LEU A 90 -11.54 -0.88 1.55
N TYR A 91 -10.34 -0.45 1.95
CA TYR A 91 -10.16 0.87 2.55
C TYR A 91 -10.17 1.98 1.50
N ALA A 92 -10.36 3.20 1.99
CA ALA A 92 -10.51 4.39 1.16
C ALA A 92 -9.45 4.52 0.06
N ASN A 93 -9.91 4.99 -1.10
CA ASN A 93 -9.15 5.21 -2.32
C ASN A 93 -8.53 3.97 -2.98
N THR A 94 -8.64 2.76 -2.41
CA THR A 94 -8.10 1.53 -3.03
C THR A 94 -8.51 1.44 -4.51
N VAL A 95 -7.53 1.23 -5.39
CA VAL A 95 -7.73 1.10 -6.83
C VAL A 95 -7.57 -0.35 -7.23
N ILE A 96 -8.60 -0.91 -7.85
CA ILE A 96 -8.63 -2.29 -8.36
C ILE A 96 -8.89 -2.22 -9.86
N GLY A 97 -8.03 -2.88 -10.64
CA GLY A 97 -8.12 -3.02 -12.09
C GLY A 97 -9.26 -3.94 -12.53
N ASP A 98 -9.16 -4.46 -13.74
CA ASP A 98 -10.17 -5.33 -14.33
C ASP A 98 -9.90 -6.82 -14.04
N ARG A 99 -10.96 -7.63 -14.03
CA ARG A 99 -10.89 -9.10 -13.91
C ARG A 99 -10.18 -9.58 -12.64
N VAL A 100 -10.22 -8.76 -11.58
CA VAL A 100 -9.64 -9.08 -10.28
C VAL A 100 -10.59 -9.94 -9.46
N ILE A 101 -10.06 -10.97 -8.81
CA ILE A 101 -10.79 -11.82 -7.87
C ILE A 101 -10.24 -11.60 -6.47
N ILE A 102 -11.10 -11.27 -5.51
CA ILE A 102 -10.72 -11.12 -4.10
C ILE A 102 -11.61 -12.03 -3.26
N HIS A 103 -10.99 -13.04 -2.65
CA HIS A 103 -11.64 -14.06 -1.83
C HIS A 103 -12.01 -13.56 -0.44
N ALA A 104 -12.85 -14.34 0.24
CA ALA A 104 -13.57 -13.91 1.43
C ALA A 104 -12.64 -13.40 2.54
N ASN A 105 -13.10 -12.38 3.25
CA ASN A 105 -12.43 -11.78 4.40
C ASN A 105 -11.02 -11.18 4.13
N ALA A 106 -10.61 -11.01 2.88
CA ALA A 106 -9.39 -10.26 2.57
C ALA A 106 -9.54 -8.77 2.94
N VAL A 107 -8.46 -8.14 3.37
CA VAL A 107 -8.45 -6.74 3.82
C VAL A 107 -7.41 -5.96 3.03
N ILE A 108 -7.86 -4.98 2.26
CA ILE A 108 -7.02 -4.23 1.32
C ILE A 108 -6.99 -2.75 1.72
N GLY A 109 -5.79 -2.23 1.95
CA GLY A 109 -5.54 -0.84 2.29
C GLY A 109 -5.60 -0.54 3.78
N GLY A 110 -5.30 -1.52 4.64
CA GLY A 110 -5.04 -1.27 6.06
C GLY A 110 -3.84 -0.33 6.27
N ASP A 111 -3.69 0.21 7.47
CA ASP A 111 -2.53 1.06 7.77
C ASP A 111 -1.25 0.22 7.91
N GLY A 112 -0.17 0.68 7.27
CA GLY A 112 1.16 0.09 7.44
C GLY A 112 1.66 0.09 8.88
N PHE A 113 2.43 -0.95 9.23
CA PHE A 113 3.14 -1.04 10.50
C PHE A 113 4.40 -0.15 10.53
N TYR A 114 4.23 1.15 10.75
CA TYR A 114 5.36 2.09 10.86
C TYR A 114 5.30 2.93 12.14
N TYR A 115 6.24 2.67 13.05
CA TYR A 115 6.33 3.32 14.36
C TYR A 115 7.76 3.76 14.67
N LYS A 116 7.91 4.95 15.23
CA LYS A 116 9.19 5.47 15.74
C LYS A 116 9.14 5.51 17.27
N LYS A 117 10.15 4.94 17.92
CA LYS A 117 10.28 5.03 19.38
C LYS A 117 10.81 6.41 19.78
N ARG A 118 10.05 7.14 20.60
CA ARG A 118 10.36 8.49 21.09
C ARG A 118 9.92 8.62 22.54
N ASN A 119 10.80 9.12 23.41
CA ASN A 119 10.52 9.27 24.85
C ASN A 119 9.95 7.99 25.50
N GLY A 120 10.45 6.81 25.09
CA GLY A 120 9.99 5.51 25.59
C GLY A 120 8.67 4.99 24.98
N GLN A 121 7.98 5.77 24.16
CA GLN A 121 6.69 5.43 23.54
C GLN A 121 6.83 5.22 22.03
N TYR A 122 5.91 4.46 21.44
CA TYR A 122 5.83 4.31 19.98
C TYR A 122 4.87 5.33 19.40
N GLU A 123 5.39 6.20 18.54
CA GLU A 123 4.59 7.14 17.76
C GLU A 123 4.39 6.59 16.35
N LYS A 124 3.14 6.56 15.89
CA LYS A 124 2.77 6.09 14.54
C LYS A 124 3.15 7.13 13.47
N MET A 125 3.69 6.67 12.35
CA MET A 125 3.80 7.50 11.15
C MET A 125 2.45 7.52 10.43
N VAL A 126 1.99 8.71 10.04
CA VAL A 126 0.69 8.86 9.38
C VAL A 126 0.77 8.25 7.98
N THR A 127 -0.11 7.28 7.73
CA THR A 127 -0.24 6.62 6.44
C THR A 127 -1.04 7.50 5.48
N ALA A 128 -0.47 7.82 4.32
CA ALA A 128 -1.06 8.73 3.34
C ALA A 128 -1.16 8.14 1.92
N GLY A 129 -0.46 7.03 1.67
CA GLY A 129 -0.52 6.32 0.40
C GLY A 129 -1.79 5.50 0.21
N ASN A 130 -1.76 4.65 -0.80
CA ASN A 130 -2.90 3.85 -1.23
C ASN A 130 -2.50 2.40 -1.54
N VAL A 131 -3.46 1.57 -1.94
CA VAL A 131 -3.22 0.28 -2.60
C VAL A 131 -3.70 0.35 -4.04
N VAL A 132 -2.87 -0.15 -4.95
CA VAL A 132 -3.19 -0.32 -6.37
C VAL A 132 -3.04 -1.80 -6.74
N ILE A 133 -4.14 -2.42 -7.16
CA ILE A 133 -4.18 -3.78 -7.68
C ILE A 133 -4.44 -3.67 -9.18
N GLU A 134 -3.50 -4.18 -9.98
CA GLU A 134 -3.61 -4.20 -11.44
C GLU A 134 -4.51 -5.35 -11.92
N ASP A 135 -4.70 -5.43 -13.24
CA ASP A 135 -5.60 -6.38 -13.89
C ASP A 135 -5.24 -7.85 -13.62
N ASP A 136 -6.25 -8.72 -13.69
CA ASP A 136 -6.10 -10.19 -13.65
C ASP A 136 -5.43 -10.72 -12.37
N VAL A 137 -5.38 -9.93 -11.30
CA VAL A 137 -4.87 -10.34 -9.99
C VAL A 137 -5.89 -11.21 -9.26
N GLU A 138 -5.41 -12.22 -8.54
CA GLU A 138 -6.23 -13.01 -7.62
C GLU A 138 -5.66 -12.97 -6.21
N ILE A 139 -6.53 -12.68 -5.22
CA ILE A 139 -6.18 -12.53 -3.82
C ILE A 139 -6.99 -13.52 -2.98
N GLY A 140 -6.29 -14.41 -2.28
CA GLY A 140 -6.84 -15.46 -1.43
C GLY A 140 -7.53 -14.94 -0.17
N ALA A 141 -8.21 -15.86 0.51
CA ALA A 141 -9.05 -15.56 1.66
C ALA A 141 -8.21 -15.12 2.88
N GLY A 142 -8.68 -14.06 3.54
CA GLY A 142 -8.04 -13.48 4.71
C GLY A 142 -6.64 -12.93 4.47
N THR A 143 -6.26 -12.69 3.22
CA THR A 143 -5.02 -11.98 2.86
C THR A 143 -5.13 -10.50 3.18
N THR A 144 -4.04 -9.91 3.64
CA THR A 144 -3.94 -8.53 4.10
C THR A 144 -2.90 -7.77 3.28
N ILE A 145 -3.30 -6.63 2.71
CA ILE A 145 -2.40 -5.75 1.94
C ILE A 145 -2.46 -4.36 2.55
N ASP A 146 -1.37 -3.92 3.17
CA ASP A 146 -1.27 -2.59 3.76
C ASP A 146 -1.15 -1.53 2.68
N ARG A 147 -1.80 -0.38 2.83
CA ARG A 147 -1.54 0.78 1.98
C ARG A 147 -0.15 1.36 2.29
N GLY A 148 0.46 2.02 1.31
CA GLY A 148 1.76 2.63 1.54
C GLY A 148 1.69 3.83 2.50
N VAL A 149 2.80 4.08 3.20
CA VAL A 149 2.90 5.22 4.11
C VAL A 149 2.99 6.50 3.30
N SER A 150 3.84 6.52 2.28
CA SER A 150 4.11 7.72 1.47
C SER A 150 3.96 7.51 -0.04
N ALA A 151 3.86 6.25 -0.48
CA ALA A 151 3.62 5.84 -1.85
C ALA A 151 2.48 4.82 -1.91
N ASP A 152 2.21 4.26 -3.08
CA ASP A 152 1.27 3.16 -3.21
C ASP A 152 1.95 1.82 -2.88
N THR A 153 1.25 0.93 -2.18
CA THR A 153 1.51 -0.51 -2.27
C THR A 153 0.89 -1.00 -3.58
N ARG A 154 1.65 -1.73 -4.40
CA ARG A 154 1.21 -2.11 -5.75
C ARG A 154 1.35 -3.60 -5.99
N ILE A 155 0.29 -4.20 -6.53
CA ILE A 155 0.27 -5.58 -7.01
C ILE A 155 0.16 -5.58 -8.53
N GLY A 156 1.21 -6.04 -9.21
CA GLY A 156 1.30 -6.08 -10.66
C GLY A 156 0.37 -7.10 -11.30
N ALA A 157 0.02 -6.83 -12.56
CA ALA A 157 -0.99 -7.60 -13.28
C ALA A 157 -0.71 -9.11 -13.34
N GLY A 158 -1.76 -9.93 -13.28
CA GLY A 158 -1.70 -11.38 -13.38
C GLY A 158 -1.17 -12.12 -12.14
N THR A 159 -0.73 -11.41 -11.10
CA THR A 159 -0.19 -12.01 -9.88
C THR A 159 -1.27 -12.77 -9.09
N LYS A 160 -0.89 -13.93 -8.56
CA LYS A 160 -1.75 -14.84 -7.79
C LYS A 160 -1.24 -14.97 -6.36
N ILE A 161 -2.08 -14.59 -5.40
CA ILE A 161 -1.77 -14.56 -3.98
C ILE A 161 -2.73 -15.51 -3.27
N ASP A 162 -2.20 -16.54 -2.63
CA ASP A 162 -2.99 -17.53 -1.89
C ASP A 162 -3.48 -16.96 -0.55
N ASN A 163 -4.10 -17.80 0.27
CA ASN A 163 -4.75 -17.45 1.52
C ASN A 163 -3.74 -17.00 2.60
N GLN A 164 -4.21 -16.12 3.49
CA GLN A 164 -3.47 -15.68 4.68
C GLN A 164 -2.08 -15.10 4.37
N VAL A 165 -1.90 -14.46 3.22
CA VAL A 165 -0.68 -13.74 2.88
C VAL A 165 -0.70 -12.35 3.51
N GLN A 166 0.45 -11.86 3.98
CA GLN A 166 0.62 -10.47 4.41
C GLN A 166 1.54 -9.74 3.43
N ILE A 167 1.09 -8.58 2.93
CA ILE A 167 1.91 -7.66 2.13
C ILE A 167 2.01 -6.32 2.87
N GLY A 168 3.23 -5.96 3.28
CA GLY A 168 3.52 -4.71 3.98
C GLY A 168 3.41 -3.46 3.11
N HIS A 169 3.43 -2.31 3.78
CA HIS A 169 3.26 -0.99 3.18
C HIS A 169 4.36 -0.61 2.18
N ASP A 170 4.02 0.20 1.15
CA ASP A 170 4.94 0.70 0.12
C ASP A 170 5.66 -0.43 -0.67
N THR A 171 5.14 -1.65 -0.60
CA THR A 171 5.70 -2.81 -1.29
C THR A 171 5.23 -2.85 -2.73
N ILE A 172 6.16 -3.16 -3.63
CA ILE A 172 5.92 -3.30 -5.06
C ILE A 172 6.07 -4.78 -5.42
N VAL A 173 4.97 -5.40 -5.84
CA VAL A 173 4.95 -6.75 -6.40
C VAL A 173 4.82 -6.63 -7.91
N GLY A 174 5.73 -7.28 -8.63
CA GLY A 174 5.73 -7.35 -10.09
C GLY A 174 4.56 -8.14 -10.68
N ARG A 175 4.65 -8.39 -11.98
CA ARG A 175 3.63 -9.10 -12.77
C ARG A 175 3.80 -10.60 -12.67
N ASN A 176 2.69 -11.33 -12.77
CA ASN A 176 2.65 -12.79 -12.87
C ASN A 176 3.44 -13.50 -11.75
N CYS A 177 3.43 -12.94 -10.54
CA CYS A 177 4.00 -13.60 -9.37
C CYS A 177 3.05 -14.67 -8.82
N LEU A 178 3.59 -15.63 -8.08
CA LEU A 178 2.83 -16.71 -7.45
C LEU A 178 3.24 -16.86 -5.98
N PHE A 179 2.36 -16.46 -5.06
CA PHE A 179 2.61 -16.55 -3.63
C PHE A 179 1.68 -17.59 -3.00
N ALA A 180 2.26 -18.64 -2.44
CA ALA A 180 1.52 -19.67 -1.71
C ALA A 180 1.13 -19.19 -0.30
N ALA A 181 0.27 -19.97 0.36
CA ALA A 181 -0.35 -19.55 1.62
C ALA A 181 0.68 -19.17 2.70
N GLN A 182 0.31 -18.17 3.52
CA GLN A 182 1.11 -17.70 4.66
C GLN A 182 2.47 -17.07 4.29
N VAL A 183 2.69 -16.71 3.03
CA VAL A 183 3.81 -15.82 2.68
C VAL A 183 3.66 -14.49 3.41
N GLY A 184 4.77 -13.98 3.97
CA GLY A 184 4.84 -12.68 4.61
C GLY A 184 5.88 -11.80 3.94
N ILE A 185 5.47 -10.64 3.42
CA ILE A 185 6.35 -9.66 2.78
C ILE A 185 6.36 -8.40 3.63
N ALA A 186 7.55 -7.98 4.07
CA ALA A 186 7.74 -6.76 4.84
C ALA A 186 7.40 -5.50 4.02
N GLY A 187 7.42 -4.33 4.68
CA GLY A 187 7.19 -3.04 4.03
C GLY A 187 8.39 -2.59 3.19
N ALA A 188 8.11 -1.85 2.12
CA ALA A 188 9.07 -1.28 1.18
C ALA A 188 9.94 -2.30 0.44
N CYS A 189 9.44 -3.53 0.28
CA CYS A 189 10.05 -4.58 -0.54
C CYS A 189 9.75 -4.34 -2.04
N VAL A 190 10.63 -4.86 -2.90
CA VAL A 190 10.39 -4.95 -4.35
C VAL A 190 10.54 -6.40 -4.76
N VAL A 191 9.43 -7.02 -5.15
CA VAL A 191 9.39 -8.37 -5.73
C VAL A 191 9.28 -8.20 -7.25
N GLY A 192 10.25 -8.72 -7.99
CA GLY A 192 10.27 -8.64 -9.45
C GLY A 192 9.20 -9.50 -10.14
N ASP A 193 9.12 -9.41 -11.46
CA ASP A 193 8.17 -10.17 -12.26
C ASP A 193 8.45 -11.68 -12.22
N GLY A 194 7.39 -12.50 -12.26
CA GLY A 194 7.48 -13.96 -12.37
C GLY A 194 8.04 -14.67 -11.14
N VAL A 195 8.13 -14.00 -9.99
CA VAL A 195 8.65 -14.58 -8.76
C VAL A 195 7.62 -15.52 -8.13
N THR A 196 8.08 -16.70 -7.75
CA THR A 196 7.30 -17.67 -6.96
C THR A 196 7.83 -17.72 -5.53
N LEU A 197 6.95 -17.53 -4.56
CA LEU A 197 7.23 -17.70 -3.13
C LEU A 197 6.35 -18.84 -2.61
N TRP A 198 6.99 -19.91 -2.13
CA TRP A 198 6.29 -21.05 -1.55
C TRP A 198 5.79 -20.75 -0.13
N GLY A 199 4.97 -21.66 0.41
CA GLY A 199 4.23 -21.40 1.64
C GLY A 199 5.16 -21.02 2.80
N GLN A 200 4.71 -20.07 3.62
CA GLN A 200 5.44 -19.56 4.79
C GLN A 200 6.79 -18.87 4.50
N VAL A 201 7.10 -18.52 3.25
CA VAL A 201 8.29 -17.71 2.96
C VAL A 201 8.12 -16.31 3.55
N GLY A 202 9.16 -15.83 4.24
CA GLY A 202 9.29 -14.47 4.72
C GLY A 202 10.26 -13.65 3.87
N VAL A 203 9.84 -12.48 3.40
CA VAL A 203 10.68 -11.50 2.70
C VAL A 203 10.89 -10.28 3.60
N PRO A 204 12.11 -10.05 4.13
CA PRO A 204 12.40 -8.98 5.09
C PRO A 204 12.70 -7.62 4.44
#